data_AF-A0A529NF94-F1
#
_entry.id   AF-A0A529NF94-F1
#
_cell.length_a   1.000
_cell.length_b   1.000
_cell.length_c   1.000
_cell.angle_alpha   90.00
_cell.angle_beta   90.00
_cell.angle_gamma   90.00
#
_symmetry.space_group_name_H-M   'P 1'
#
loop_
_entity.id
_entity.type
_entity.pdbx_description
1 polymer ?
#
loop_
_entity_poly.entity_id
_entity_poly.type
_entity_poly.pdbx_seq_one_letter_code
_entity_poly.pdbx_strand_id
1 'polypeptide(L)' 'TPIMIPLMDKNDEGRRSHYLTVHFQIGDAPAPDELVVALGASIGGRPHHRIGDRYQDLKELGDLHG' A
#
# COMPACT_ATOMS: atom_id res chain seq x y z
N THR A 1 -3.11 20.07 4.82
CA THR A 1 -3.68 19.15 3.81
C THR A 1 -3.26 17.71 4.12
N PRO A 2 -4.15 16.71 4.01
CA PRO A 2 -3.76 15.31 4.21
C PRO A 2 -2.78 14.80 3.13
N ILE A 3 -1.81 14.01 3.55
CA ILE A 3 -0.89 13.23 2.71
C ILE A 3 -1.31 11.76 2.79
N MET A 4 -1.56 11.17 1.63
CA MET A 4 -1.96 9.77 1.49
C MET A 4 -0.73 8.95 1.08
N ILE A 5 -0.25 8.08 1.98
CA ILE A 5 0.96 7.28 1.74
C ILE A 5 0.53 5.85 1.39
N PRO A 6 0.55 5.45 0.11
CA PRO A 6 0.27 4.07 -0.27
C PRO A 6 1.43 3.18 0.16
N LEU A 7 1.12 2.01 0.70
CA LEU A 7 2.10 1.00 1.07
C LEU A 7 1.79 -0.32 0.35
N MET A 8 2.83 -1.11 0.17
CA MET A 8 2.81 -2.47 -0.35
C MET A 8 3.80 -3.32 0.45
N ASP A 9 3.73 -4.66 0.30
CA ASP A 9 4.79 -5.51 0.84
C ASP A 9 6.10 -5.17 0.11
N LYS A 10 7.16 -4.99 0.90
CA LYS A 10 8.46 -4.53 0.41
C LYS A 10 9.14 -5.57 -0.46
N ASN A 11 8.88 -6.85 -0.22
CA ASN A 11 9.59 -7.96 -0.86
C ASN A 11 8.69 -8.74 -1.83
N ASP A 12 7.36 -8.57 -1.76
CA ASP A 12 6.39 -9.27 -2.61
C ASP A 12 5.28 -8.34 -3.10
N GLU A 13 5.45 -7.78 -4.31
CA GLU A 13 4.48 -6.85 -4.87
C GLU A 13 3.11 -7.47 -5.17
N GLY A 14 3.05 -8.81 -5.32
CA GLY A 14 1.83 -9.56 -5.59
C GLY A 14 0.95 -9.76 -4.36
N ARG A 15 1.50 -9.54 -3.16
CA ARG A 15 0.83 -9.78 -1.88
C ARG A 15 -0.17 -8.69 -1.51
N ARG A 16 -1.35 -8.75 -2.14
CA ARG A 16 -2.42 -7.75 -2.00
C ARG A 16 -2.90 -7.50 -0.57
N SER A 17 -2.71 -8.43 0.36
CA SER A 17 -3.03 -8.22 1.78
C SER A 17 -2.27 -7.03 2.40
N HIS A 18 -1.17 -6.59 1.79
CA HIS A 18 -0.31 -5.50 2.25
C HIS A 18 -0.52 -4.19 1.50
N TYR A 19 -1.48 -4.11 0.58
CA TYR A 19 -1.90 -2.83 0.00
C TYR A 19 -2.62 -2.03 1.08
N LEU A 20 -1.93 -1.05 1.66
CA LEU A 20 -2.40 -0.20 2.75
C LEU A 20 -2.33 1.27 2.35
N THR A 21 -2.97 2.13 3.12
CA THR A 21 -2.80 3.58 2.99
C THR A 21 -2.73 4.19 4.37
N VAL A 22 -1.66 4.93 4.64
CA VAL A 22 -1.54 5.75 5.84
C VAL A 22 -2.02 7.16 5.51
N HIS A 23 -2.93 7.68 6.32
CA HIS A 23 -3.39 9.06 6.24
C HIS A 23 -2.58 9.88 7.24
N PHE A 24 -1.82 10.85 6.77
CA PHE A 24 -0.97 11.69 7.60
C PHE A 24 -1.32 13.16 7.38
N GLN A 25 -1.32 13.96 8.44
CA GLN A 25 -1.49 15.40 8.34
C GLN A 25 -0.76 16.09 9.49
N ILE A 26 -0.17 17.24 9.17
CA ILE A 26 0.29 18.21 10.15
C ILE A 26 -0.69 19.40 10.06
N GLY A 27 -1.17 19.88 11.20
CA GLY A 27 -2.27 20.86 11.25
C GLY A 27 -1.93 22.21 10.60
N ASP A 28 -0.69 22.63 10.73
CA ASP A 28 -0.16 23.94 10.34
C ASP A 28 0.92 23.89 9.23
N ALA A 29 1.21 22.70 8.68
CA ALA A 29 2.26 22.52 7.68
C ALA A 29 1.73 21.92 6.34
N PRO A 30 2.45 22.13 5.21
CA PRO A 30 3.60 23.02 5.07
C PRO A 30 3.22 24.51 5.11
N ALA A 31 4.04 25.33 5.77
CA ALA A 31 4.01 26.78 5.62
C ALA A 31 4.57 27.21 4.24
N PRO A 32 4.48 28.49 3.83
CA PRO A 32 4.86 28.94 2.48
C PRO A 32 6.27 28.58 2.00
N ASP A 33 7.23 28.37 2.92
CA ASP A 33 8.64 28.05 2.62
C ASP A 33 9.10 26.70 3.19
N GLU A 34 8.15 25.80 3.49
CA GLU A 34 8.44 24.49 4.08
C GLU A 34 8.08 23.33 3.16
N LEU A 35 8.77 22.20 3.35
CA LEU A 35 8.45 20.94 2.71
C LEU A 35 8.15 19.88 3.76
N VAL A 36 7.06 19.14 3.55
CA VAL A 36 6.75 17.94 4.33
C VAL A 36 7.09 16.71 3.49
N VAL A 37 8.07 15.94 3.95
CA VAL A 37 8.42 14.62 3.39
C VAL A 37 8.01 13.55 4.38
N ALA A 38 7.21 12.58 3.94
CA ALA A 38 6.69 11.52 4.80
C ALA A 38 7.02 10.14 4.22
N LEU A 39 7.45 9.22 5.09
CA LEU A 39 7.70 7.81 4.77
C LEU A 39 6.80 6.94 5.66
N GLY A 40 6.04 6.05 5.06
CA GLY A 40 5.19 5.10 5.78
C GLY A 40 5.81 3.71 5.80
N ALA A 41 5.57 2.97 6.88
CA ALA A 41 5.95 1.57 7.03
C ALA A 41 4.90 0.83 7.88
N SER A 42 4.82 -0.49 7.69
CA SER A 42 3.97 -1.37 8.49
C SER A 42 4.72 -2.67 8.79
N ILE A 43 4.41 -3.29 9.92
CA ILE A 43 4.92 -4.62 10.30
C ILE A 43 4.10 -5.77 9.70
N GLY A 44 2.98 -5.47 9.02
CA GLY A 44 2.12 -6.48 8.39
C GLY A 44 1.00 -5.89 7.54
N GLY A 45 0.19 -6.76 6.95
CA GLY A 45 -0.94 -6.41 6.09
C GLY A 45 -2.21 -6.01 6.86
N ARG A 46 -3.33 -5.87 6.12
CA ARG A 46 -4.64 -5.56 6.70
C ARG A 46 -5.08 -6.67 7.65
N PRO A 47 -5.60 -6.34 8.86
CA PRO A 47 -6.12 -7.34 9.79
C PRO A 47 -7.21 -8.25 9.20
N HIS A 48 -8.02 -7.70 8.29
CA HIS A 48 -9.09 -8.40 7.59
C HIS A 48 -8.92 -8.27 6.06
N HIS A 49 -7.80 -8.74 5.53
CA HIS A 49 -7.61 -8.74 4.08
C HIS A 49 -8.60 -9.69 3.40
N ARG A 50 -9.26 -9.22 2.32
CA ARG A 50 -10.29 -9.98 1.60
C ARG A 50 -10.37 -9.61 0.12
N ILE A 51 -9.23 -9.29 -0.48
CA ILE A 51 -9.10 -8.82 -1.88
C ILE A 51 -8.36 -9.83 -2.78
N GLY A 52 -8.36 -11.10 -2.35
CA GLY A 52 -7.73 -12.21 -3.07
C GLY A 52 -6.20 -12.24 -2.94
N ASP A 53 -5.62 -13.20 -3.65
CA ASP A 53 -4.18 -13.42 -3.78
C ASP A 53 -3.83 -13.43 -5.27
N ARG A 54 -2.88 -12.59 -5.69
CA ARG A 54 -2.58 -12.43 -7.12
C ARG A 54 -2.07 -13.73 -7.75
N TYR A 55 -1.29 -14.52 -7.02
CA TYR A 55 -0.70 -15.74 -7.53
C TYR A 55 -1.74 -16.84 -7.68
N GLN A 56 -2.65 -16.94 -6.71
CA GLN A 56 -3.80 -17.83 -6.80
C GLN A 56 -4.72 -17.44 -7.96
N ASP A 57 -5.04 -16.14 -8.11
CA ASP A 57 -5.82 -15.66 -9.25
C ASP A 57 -5.17 -16.08 -10.58
N LEU A 58 -3.85 -15.85 -10.74
CA LEU A 58 -3.11 -16.21 -11.95
C LEU A 58 -3.11 -17.72 -12.22
N LYS A 59 -3.01 -18.54 -11.17
CA LYS A 59 -3.08 -19.99 -11.28
C LYS A 59 -4.46 -20.48 -11.71
N GLU A 60 -5.52 -19.87 -11.18
CA GLU A 60 -6.92 -20.21 -11.49
C GLU A 60 -7.33 -19.75 -12.90
N LEU A 61 -6.80 -18.62 -13.34
CA LEU A 61 -6.99 -18.13 -14.71
C LEU A 61 -6.41 -19.06 -15.77
N GLY A 62 -5.54 -19.99 -15.38
CA GLY A 62 -4.79 -20.84 -16.29
C GLY A 62 -3.68 -20.04 -16.97
N ASP A 63 -2.49 -20.64 -17.07
CA ASP A 63 -1.40 -20.12 -17.88
C ASP A 63 -1.97 -19.69 -19.24
N LEU A 64 -1.99 -18.39 -19.54
CA LEU A 64 -2.46 -17.84 -20.83
C LEU A 64 -1.56 -18.25 -22.00
N HIS A 65 -0.55 -19.08 -21.72
CA HIS A 65 0.26 -19.79 -22.66
C HIS A 65 -0.11 -21.28 -22.63
N GLY A 66 -0.89 -21.69 -23.62
CA GLY A 66 -0.71 -23.02 -24.23
C GLY A 66 0.58 -23.03 -25.04
#